data_AF-A0A952Z5Y0-F1
#
_entry.id   AF-A0A952Z5Y0-F1
#
_cell.length_a   1.000
_cell.length_b   1.000
_cell.length_c   1.000
_cell.angle_alpha   90.00
_cell.angle_beta   90.00
_cell.angle_gamma   90.00
#
_symmetry.space_group_name_H-M   'P 1'
#
loop_
_entity.id
_entity.type
_entity.pdbx_description
1 polymer ?
#
loop_
_entity_poly.entity_id
_entity_poly.type
_entity_poly.pdbx_seq_one_letter_code
_entity_poly.pdbx_strand_id
1 'polypeptide(L)'
;MSIPLKEVPLDIHQRDQDQNPAHRIKAVTFLLSGDGMIRDVNEAAGNILGYTAEYAGRHVSGILPSLTDMDLLEENGARVNPYLRFLSHIGHNFKVIAVDGRQFAGEVYFSDLGNTDQHHILVMIYPIWEVCQ
;
A
#
# COMPACT_ATOMS: atom_id res chain seq x y z
N MET A 1 63.18 11.77 3.48
CA MET A 1 62.97 10.83 2.36
C MET A 1 61.70 10.06 2.66
N SER A 2 60.72 10.14 1.76
CA SER A 2 59.33 9.72 1.97
C SER A 2 59.15 8.21 1.85
N ILE A 3 58.27 7.65 2.68
CA ILE A 3 57.80 6.27 2.66
C ILE A 3 56.60 6.21 1.69
N PRO A 4 56.51 5.27 0.73
CA PRO A 4 55.36 5.20 -0.16
C PRO A 4 54.17 4.56 0.57
N LEU A 5 53.02 5.25 0.54
CA LEU A 5 51.72 4.69 0.88
C LEU A 5 51.37 3.61 -0.15
N LYS A 6 51.45 2.33 0.24
CA LYS A 6 50.73 1.26 -0.46
C LYS A 6 49.28 1.31 0.02
N GLU A 7 48.38 1.66 -0.88
CA GLU A 7 46.96 1.44 -0.68
C GLU A 7 46.73 -0.07 -0.51
N VAL A 8 46.20 -0.46 0.66
CA VAL A 8 45.69 -1.80 0.90
C VAL A 8 44.19 -1.74 0.59
N PRO A 9 43.69 -2.43 -0.44
CA PRO A 9 42.26 -2.62 -0.57
C PRO A 9 41.81 -3.50 0.59
N LEU A 10 40.96 -2.97 1.47
CA LEU A 10 40.23 -3.76 2.46
C LEU A 10 39.14 -4.54 1.72
N ASP A 11 39.54 -5.66 1.17
CA ASP A 11 38.65 -6.67 0.61
C ASP A 11 38.42 -7.74 1.69
N ILE A 12 37.30 -7.65 2.42
CA ILE A 12 36.82 -8.79 3.21
C ILE A 12 35.29 -8.83 3.22
N HIS A 13 34.77 -9.84 2.51
CA HIS A 13 33.41 -10.40 2.49
C HIS A 13 32.51 -10.02 1.31
N GLN A 14 32.73 -10.77 0.22
CA GLN A 14 31.68 -11.26 -0.66
C GLN A 14 30.44 -11.72 0.12
N ARG A 15 29.33 -11.01 -0.10
CA ARG A 15 28.02 -11.58 -0.42
C ARG A 15 27.53 -10.71 -1.57
N ASP A 16 27.57 -11.16 -2.81
CA ASP A 16 26.46 -11.95 -3.36
C ASP A 16 25.24 -11.95 -2.44
N GLN A 17 24.59 -10.79 -2.37
CA GLN A 17 23.14 -10.79 -2.34
C GLN A 17 22.67 -10.53 -3.75
N ASP A 18 22.68 -11.62 -4.51
CA ASP A 18 21.52 -12.06 -5.28
C ASP A 18 20.22 -11.48 -4.69
N GLN A 19 19.84 -10.28 -5.13
CA GLN A 19 18.46 -9.82 -5.06
C GLN A 19 17.84 -10.16 -6.40
N ASN A 20 17.54 -11.44 -6.56
CA ASN A 20 16.60 -11.97 -7.51
C ASN A 20 15.49 -10.93 -7.81
N PRO A 21 15.42 -10.37 -9.04
CA PRO A 21 14.42 -9.38 -9.45
C PRO A 21 13.06 -10.02 -9.69
N ALA A 22 12.74 -11.11 -8.99
CA ALA A 22 11.41 -11.69 -8.89
C ALA A 22 10.48 -10.67 -8.21
N HIS A 23 10.06 -9.69 -9.02
CA HIS A 23 8.81 -8.96 -8.96
C HIS A 23 8.32 -8.70 -7.53
N ARG A 24 9.00 -7.80 -6.80
CA ARG A 24 8.31 -7.14 -5.68
C ARG A 24 7.12 -6.40 -6.29
N ILE A 25 5.94 -7.00 -6.20
CA ILE A 25 4.70 -6.35 -6.59
C ILE A 25 4.64 -5.06 -5.79
N LYS A 26 4.78 -3.91 -6.46
CA LYS A 26 4.68 -2.61 -5.81
C LYS A 26 3.26 -2.53 -5.23
N ALA A 27 3.17 -2.36 -3.91
CA ALA A 27 1.89 -2.15 -3.25
C ALA A 27 1.21 -0.92 -3.85
N VAL A 28 -0.08 -1.02 -4.11
CA VAL A 28 -0.90 0.16 -4.39
C VAL A 28 -1.13 0.89 -3.07
N THR A 29 -0.99 2.21 -3.06
CA THR A 29 -1.18 3.01 -1.85
C THR A 29 -2.16 4.14 -2.09
N PHE A 30 -3.11 4.29 -1.17
CA PHE A 30 -4.05 5.40 -1.10
C PHE A 30 -3.89 6.11 0.24
N LEU A 31 -3.84 7.44 0.20
CA LEU A 31 -4.09 8.28 1.34
C LEU A 31 -5.56 8.67 1.33
N LEU A 32 -6.29 8.37 2.40
CA LEU A 32 -7.70 8.70 2.54
C LEU A 32 -7.92 9.72 3.66
N SER A 33 -8.95 10.54 3.55
CA SER A 33 -9.55 11.18 4.73
C SER A 33 -10.40 10.18 5.52
N GLY A 34 -10.76 10.54 6.76
CA GLY A 34 -11.56 9.69 7.64
C GLY A 34 -12.92 9.23 7.10
N ASP A 35 -13.51 10.01 6.17
CA ASP A 35 -14.74 9.70 5.44
C ASP A 35 -14.51 8.84 4.17
N GLY A 36 -13.30 8.32 3.97
CA GLY A 36 -12.98 7.41 2.87
C GLY A 36 -12.74 8.06 1.51
N MET A 37 -12.66 9.39 1.44
CA MET A 37 -12.30 10.08 0.20
C MET A 37 -10.80 9.97 -0.08
N ILE A 38 -10.45 9.61 -1.32
CA ILE A 38 -9.07 9.52 -1.78
C ILE A 38 -8.47 10.93 -1.86
N ARG A 39 -7.35 11.14 -1.17
CA ARG A 39 -6.58 12.39 -1.15
C ARG A 39 -5.31 12.30 -2.00
N ASP A 40 -4.66 11.15 -1.99
CA ASP A 40 -3.44 10.92 -2.76
C ASP A 40 -3.26 9.45 -3.11
N VAL A 41 -2.47 9.17 -4.15
CA VAL A 41 -2.19 7.84 -4.68
C VAL A 41 -0.72 7.71 -5.12
N ASN A 42 -0.18 6.50 -5.04
CA ASN A 42 1.15 6.23 -5.60
C ASN A 42 1.10 5.85 -7.10
N GLU A 43 2.27 5.80 -7.74
CA GLU A 43 2.43 5.39 -9.14
C GLU A 43 1.83 4.00 -9.42
N ALA A 44 1.92 3.07 -8.45
CA ALA A 44 1.39 1.72 -8.60
C ALA A 44 -0.15 1.72 -8.71
N ALA A 45 -0.86 2.66 -8.08
CA ALA A 45 -2.30 2.83 -8.25
C ALA A 45 -2.67 3.12 -9.71
N GLY A 46 -1.88 3.97 -10.38
CA GLY A 46 -2.07 4.26 -11.80
C GLY A 46 -1.81 3.04 -12.67
N ASN A 47 -0.70 2.35 -12.43
CA ASN A 47 -0.29 1.21 -13.25
C ASN A 47 -1.20 -0.03 -13.09
N ILE A 48 -1.66 -0.31 -11.86
CA ILE A 48 -2.41 -1.54 -11.55
C ILE A 48 -3.92 -1.30 -11.68
N LEU A 49 -4.41 -0.20 -11.10
CA LEU A 49 -5.85 0.09 -11.00
C LEU A 49 -6.33 1.13 -12.01
N GLY A 50 -5.44 1.84 -12.71
CA GLY A 50 -5.81 2.99 -13.53
C GLY A 50 -6.15 4.25 -12.72
N TYR A 51 -5.87 4.26 -11.41
CA TYR A 51 -6.16 5.40 -10.54
C TYR A 51 -5.02 6.42 -10.60
N THR A 52 -5.29 7.56 -11.23
CA THR A 52 -4.38 8.72 -11.25
C THR A 52 -4.89 9.82 -10.31
N ALA A 53 -4.16 10.93 -10.20
CA ALA A 53 -4.55 12.08 -9.37
C ALA A 53 -5.92 12.68 -9.75
N GLU A 54 -6.43 12.45 -10.95
CA GLU A 54 -7.77 12.92 -11.38
C GLU A 54 -8.93 12.20 -10.64
N TYR A 55 -8.63 11.09 -9.97
CA TYR A 55 -9.59 10.35 -9.15
C TYR A 55 -9.57 10.80 -7.68
N ALA A 56 -8.77 11.81 -7.32
CA ALA A 56 -8.85 12.46 -6.02
C ALA A 56 -10.27 12.99 -5.77
N GLY A 57 -10.76 12.84 -4.54
CA GLY A 57 -12.11 13.18 -4.14
C GLY A 57 -13.18 12.11 -4.46
N ARG A 58 -12.80 10.97 -5.05
CA ARG A 58 -13.68 9.80 -5.11
C ARG A 58 -13.56 8.97 -3.83
N HIS A 59 -14.66 8.32 -3.46
CA HIS A 59 -14.68 7.42 -2.31
C HIS A 59 -13.98 6.09 -2.63
N VAL A 60 -13.23 5.54 -1.66
CA VAL A 60 -12.46 4.30 -1.81
C VAL A 60 -13.34 3.07 -2.13
N SER A 61 -14.64 3.12 -1.84
CA SER A 61 -15.56 2.01 -2.13
C SER A 61 -15.71 1.70 -3.63
N GLY A 62 -15.37 2.63 -4.52
CA GLY A 62 -15.28 2.34 -5.95
C GLY A 62 -14.18 1.32 -6.30
N ILE A 63 -13.20 1.16 -5.41
CA ILE A 63 -12.08 0.22 -5.51
C ILE A 63 -12.31 -0.99 -4.61
N LEU A 64 -12.78 -0.75 -3.38
CA LEU A 64 -13.02 -1.74 -2.35
C LEU A 64 -14.51 -1.74 -1.97
N PRO A 65 -15.39 -2.43 -2.73
CA PRO A 65 -16.84 -2.32 -2.54
C PRO A 65 -17.33 -2.71 -1.14
N SER A 66 -16.59 -3.58 -0.44
CA SER A 66 -16.91 -3.98 0.94
C SER A 66 -16.81 -2.83 1.95
N LEU A 67 -16.21 -1.69 1.57
CA LEU A 67 -16.10 -0.49 2.39
C LEU A 67 -17.25 0.49 2.18
N THR A 68 -18.26 0.16 1.37
CA THR A 68 -19.40 1.06 1.11
C THR A 68 -20.21 1.36 2.37
N ASP A 69 -20.47 0.33 3.18
CA ASP A 69 -21.31 0.41 4.37
C ASP A 69 -20.51 0.24 5.67
N MET A 70 -19.19 0.48 5.61
CA MET A 70 -18.28 0.22 6.72
C MET A 70 -17.56 1.51 7.12
N ASP A 71 -17.73 1.90 8.38
CA ASP A 71 -17.00 3.04 8.94
C ASP A 71 -15.50 2.75 8.95
N LEU A 72 -14.71 3.62 8.34
CA LEU A 72 -13.26 3.45 8.29
C LEU A 72 -12.57 3.82 9.60
N LEU A 73 -13.24 4.62 10.44
CA LEU A 73 -12.78 5.04 11.75
C LEU A 73 -13.65 4.46 12.86
N GLU A 74 -13.11 4.44 14.07
CA GLU A 74 -13.89 4.30 15.30
C GLU A 74 -14.88 5.48 15.45
N GLU A 75 -15.94 5.30 16.25
CA GLU A 75 -16.98 6.32 16.50
C GLU A 75 -16.40 7.66 16.99
N ASN A 76 -15.29 7.61 17.73
CA ASN A 76 -14.58 8.79 18.23
C ASN A 76 -13.73 9.51 17.15
N GLY A 77 -13.60 8.95 15.94
CA GLY A 77 -12.81 9.47 14.83
C GLY A 77 -11.29 9.46 15.04
N ALA A 78 -10.78 8.91 16.14
CA ALA A 78 -9.38 9.02 16.53
C ALA A 78 -8.48 7.92 15.95
N ARG A 79 -9.08 6.83 15.44
CA ARG A 79 -8.37 5.63 15.01
C ARG A 79 -9.12 4.93 13.89
N VAL A 80 -8.38 4.24 13.04
CA VAL A 80 -8.92 3.26 12.08
C VAL A 80 -9.73 2.21 12.82
N ASN A 81 -10.89 1.88 12.24
CA ASN A 81 -11.80 0.86 12.73
C ASN A 81 -11.02 -0.44 13.05
N PRO A 82 -11.07 -0.93 14.30
CA PRO A 82 -10.30 -2.11 14.71
C PRO A 82 -10.68 -3.37 13.93
N TYR A 83 -11.91 -3.45 13.40
CA TYR A 83 -12.33 -4.56 12.55
C TYR A 83 -11.53 -4.60 11.24
N LEU A 84 -11.26 -3.45 10.61
CA LEU A 84 -10.42 -3.38 9.42
C LEU A 84 -8.97 -3.81 9.70
N ARG A 85 -8.43 -3.43 10.87
CA ARG A 85 -7.11 -3.90 11.31
C ARG A 85 -7.09 -5.41 11.56
N PHE A 86 -8.17 -5.95 12.15
CA PHE A 86 -8.32 -7.40 12.33
C PHE A 86 -8.36 -8.14 10.98
N LEU A 87 -9.14 -7.66 10.01
CA LEU A 87 -9.19 -8.23 8.66
C LEU A 87 -7.81 -8.21 7.98
N SER A 88 -7.05 -7.12 8.15
CA SER A 88 -5.66 -7.03 7.67
C SER A 88 -4.79 -8.10 8.34
N HIS A 89 -4.91 -8.27 9.66
CA HIS A 89 -4.06 -9.18 10.44
C HIS A 89 -4.27 -10.66 10.10
N ILE A 90 -5.50 -11.05 9.74
CA ILE A 90 -5.81 -12.43 9.36
C ILE A 90 -5.56 -12.73 7.86
N GLY A 91 -5.05 -11.75 7.10
CA GLY A 91 -4.85 -11.90 5.65
C GLY A 91 -6.16 -12.02 4.88
N HIS A 92 -7.19 -11.26 5.25
CA HIS A 92 -8.45 -11.28 4.53
C HIS A 92 -8.28 -10.77 3.08
N ASN A 93 -8.74 -11.56 2.12
CA ASN A 93 -8.71 -11.19 0.70
C ASN A 93 -9.91 -10.30 0.36
N PHE A 94 -9.64 -9.02 0.10
CA PHE A 94 -10.65 -8.08 -0.37
C PHE A 94 -10.84 -8.22 -1.87
N LYS A 95 -12.09 -8.04 -2.32
CA LYS A 95 -12.38 -7.80 -3.73
C LYS A 95 -11.95 -6.39 -4.10
N VAL A 96 -11.11 -6.28 -5.12
CA VAL A 96 -10.61 -5.02 -5.68
C VAL A 96 -11.16 -4.82 -7.08
N ILE A 97 -11.59 -3.59 -7.41
CA ILE A 97 -12.10 -3.19 -8.72
C ILE A 97 -11.22 -2.06 -9.28
N ALA A 98 -10.62 -2.30 -10.45
CA ALA A 98 -9.89 -1.29 -11.20
C ALA A 98 -10.82 -0.36 -11.99
N VAL A 99 -10.32 0.79 -12.45
CA VAL A 99 -11.09 1.77 -13.25
C VAL A 99 -11.67 1.16 -14.52
N ASP A 100 -10.93 0.26 -15.17
CA ASP A 100 -11.36 -0.45 -16.38
C ASP A 100 -12.35 -1.60 -16.10
N GLY A 101 -12.76 -1.80 -14.84
CA GLY A 101 -13.71 -2.81 -14.41
C GLY A 101 -13.08 -4.18 -14.13
N ARG A 102 -11.76 -4.37 -14.32
CA ARG A 102 -11.07 -5.61 -13.91
C ARG A 102 -11.24 -5.83 -12.40
N GLN A 103 -11.44 -7.09 -12.02
CA GLN A 103 -11.65 -7.50 -10.63
C GLN A 103 -10.58 -8.51 -10.23
N PHE A 104 -10.03 -8.37 -9.04
CA PHE A 104 -9.05 -9.28 -8.48
C PHE A 104 -9.11 -9.30 -6.95
N ALA A 105 -8.48 -10.28 -6.34
CA ALA A 105 -8.32 -10.35 -4.89
C ALA A 105 -7.07 -9.57 -4.45
N GLY A 106 -7.12 -8.88 -3.32
CA GLY A 106 -5.96 -8.22 -2.75
C GLY A 106 -5.96 -8.29 -1.23
N GLU A 107 -4.78 -8.45 -0.63
CA GLU A 107 -4.61 -8.19 0.80
C GLU A 107 -4.60 -6.68 1.01
N VAL A 108 -5.39 -6.21 1.97
CA VAL A 108 -5.53 -4.78 2.26
C VAL A 108 -5.12 -4.50 3.69
N TYR A 109 -4.28 -3.49 3.85
CA TYR A 109 -3.78 -3.03 5.14
C TYR A 109 -4.22 -1.60 5.38
N PHE A 110 -4.73 -1.34 6.57
CA PHE A 110 -5.20 -0.03 7.01
C PHE A 110 -4.33 0.47 8.17
N SER A 111 -3.73 1.65 8.00
CA SER A 111 -2.87 2.27 9.01
C SER A 111 -3.30 3.71 9.28
N ASP A 112 -3.14 4.16 10.51
CA ASP A 112 -3.37 5.55 10.89
C ASP A 112 -2.22 6.44 10.45
N LEU A 113 -2.55 7.57 9.85
CA LEU A 113 -1.63 8.68 9.66
C LEU A 113 -2.22 9.88 10.42
N GLY A 114 -1.75 10.11 11.64
CA GLY A 114 -2.26 11.22 12.44
C GLY A 114 -1.36 11.63 13.61
N ASN A 115 -1.12 12.94 13.70
CA ASN A 115 -0.79 13.64 14.95
C ASN A 115 -1.38 15.07 15.04
N THR A 116 -2.22 15.53 14.10
CA THR A 116 -2.90 16.84 14.16
C THR A 116 -4.19 16.88 13.34
N ASP A 117 -5.23 17.51 13.90
CA ASP A 117 -6.53 18.02 13.42
C ASP A 117 -7.39 17.23 12.41
N GLN A 118 -6.84 16.41 11.53
CA GLN A 118 -7.59 15.54 10.60
C GLN A 118 -6.95 14.16 10.51
N HIS A 119 -7.71 13.13 10.90
CA HIS A 119 -7.26 11.74 10.84
C HIS A 119 -7.23 11.25 9.39
N HIS A 120 -6.04 10.89 8.91
CA HIS A 120 -5.86 10.29 7.61
C HIS A 120 -5.62 8.79 7.75
N ILE A 121 -6.02 8.04 6.74
CA ILE A 121 -5.87 6.59 6.69
C ILE A 121 -4.97 6.25 5.51
N LEU A 122 -3.88 5.53 5.78
CA LEU A 122 -3.10 4.90 4.73
C LEU A 122 -3.70 3.53 4.42
N VAL A 123 -4.09 3.33 3.16
CA VAL A 123 -4.53 2.03 2.66
C VAL A 123 -3.49 1.50 1.71
N MET A 124 -3.01 0.29 1.98
CA MET A 124 -2.10 -0.44 1.09
C MET A 124 -2.80 -1.67 0.56
N ILE A 125 -2.73 -1.89 -0.75
CA ILE A 125 -3.32 -3.05 -1.42
C ILE A 125 -2.20 -3.83 -2.10
N TYR A 126 -2.09 -5.11 -1.77
CA TYR A 126 -1.21 -6.08 -2.42
C TYR A 126 -2.06 -6.99 -3.30
N PRO A 127 -1.99 -6.85 -4.63
CA PRO A 127 -2.71 -7.72 -5.55
C PRO A 127 -2.28 -9.18 -5.38
N ILE A 128 -3.26 -10.08 -5.28
CA ILE A 128 -3.08 -11.52 -5.32
C ILE A 128 -3.41 -11.95 -6.76
N TRP A 129 -2.37 -12.15 -7.55
CA TRP A 129 -2.50 -12.73 -8.87
C TRP A 129 -2.53 -14.24 -8.68
N GLU A 130 -3.65 -14.89 -9.00
CA GLU A 130 -3.64 -16.34 -9.11
C GLU A 130 -2.63 -16.70 -10.21
N VAL A 131 -1.56 -17.37 -9.84
CA VAL A 131 -0.66 -17.98 -10.81
C VAL A 131 -1.45 -19.14 -11.40
N CYS A 132 -1.97 -19.00 -12.61
CA CYS A 132 -2.47 -20.14 -13.37
C CYS A 132 -1.33 -21.18 -13.41
N GLN A 133 -1.55 -22.31 -12.74
CA GLN A 133 -0.74 -23.51 -12.90
C GLN A 133 -1.12 -24.23 -14.19
#